data_AF-A0A4Q1FJH4-F1
#
_entry.id   AF-A0A4Q1FJH4-F1
#
_cell.length_a   1.000
_cell.length_b   1.000
_cell.length_c   1.000
_cell.angle_alpha   90.00
_cell.angle_beta   90.00
_cell.angle_gamma   90.00
#
_symmetry.space_group_name_H-M   'P 1'
#
loop_
_entity.id
_entity.type
_entity.pdbx_description
1 polymer ?
#
loop_
_entity_poly.entity_id
_entity_poly.type
_entity_poly.pdbx_seq_one_letter_code
_entity_poly.pdbx_strand_id
1 'polypeptide(L)'
;MKKKKQPQILWDKKVIILVVLSFSIIIFSFLAPNLLIDNKEKFDANSGYIGDTIGGIMNPLITLSSVFITFLAFYMQLRANQIQIENFKTDLKNQNKNIKRQLKLQTNENQRIFFEAQFYEMLKLHKENVNEIEVDLYIYNEQKTYDTSENTDSFQEKKTSVIKSVINVKQIKGRDVFIYLANELEIAFKIYRGSKSSALFATGVSSFLNFSIPYKAFFNGYSTLEEGKYKSTLLGEKQNFDNSILNGKHIVNEFINNNTKSRYPLFEGHENKLGHYYRHLYHIVKFVAQENDFLTYPEQRKYLRILRAQLSNYEQAMLFYNYLAFAPEWENTNKFFSDFRMIHNLYQDTLINDPFFKQEYQKIKNKQQIARSYKDKDYIFESQKWDED
;
A
#
# COMPACT_ATOMS: atom_id res chain seq x y z
N MET A 1 10.72 24.50 -26.58
CA MET A 1 11.89 24.23 -27.45
C MET A 1 12.90 25.38 -27.31
N LYS A 2 14.04 25.18 -26.65
CA LYS A 2 15.10 26.19 -26.60
C LYS A 2 15.78 26.24 -27.97
N LYS A 3 15.80 27.43 -28.60
CA LYS A 3 16.50 27.69 -29.87
C LYS A 3 17.93 27.13 -29.76
N LYS A 4 18.26 26.12 -30.58
CA LYS A 4 19.63 25.68 -30.79
C LYS A 4 20.42 26.92 -31.25
N LYS A 5 21.38 27.39 -30.45
CA LYS A 5 22.35 28.38 -30.91
C LYS A 5 23.04 27.76 -32.12
N GLN A 6 22.88 28.38 -33.28
CA GLN A 6 23.59 27.98 -34.49
C GLN A 6 25.10 28.01 -34.22
N PRO A 7 25.88 27.10 -34.83
CA PRO A 7 27.33 27.05 -34.63
C PRO A 7 27.91 28.42 -34.97
N GLN A 8 28.68 28.98 -34.03
CA GLN A 8 29.41 30.23 -34.25
C GLN A 8 30.27 30.06 -35.51
N ILE A 9 29.97 30.89 -36.50
CA ILE A 9 30.64 30.96 -37.80
C ILE A 9 32.17 30.99 -37.59
N LEU A 10 32.87 30.07 -38.26
CA LEU A 10 34.34 29.89 -38.22
C LEU A 10 35.12 31.09 -38.79
N TRP A 11 34.43 32.04 -39.41
CA TRP A 11 34.98 33.24 -40.07
C TRP A 11 34.89 34.46 -39.15
N ASP A 12 35.76 34.54 -38.15
CA ASP A 12 35.91 35.78 -37.38
C ASP A 12 36.70 36.82 -38.21
N LYS A 13 36.56 38.12 -37.91
CA LYS A 13 37.20 39.23 -38.61
C LYS A 13 38.71 39.01 -38.80
N LYS A 14 39.37 38.39 -37.81
CA LYS A 14 40.81 38.03 -37.86
C LYS A 14 41.14 37.03 -38.98
N VAL A 15 40.30 36.02 -39.19
CA VAL A 15 40.45 35.01 -40.25
C VAL A 15 40.33 35.70 -41.62
N ILE A 16 39.33 36.57 -41.76
CA ILE A 16 39.08 37.31 -43.01
C ILE A 16 40.26 38.23 -43.34
N ILE A 17 40.79 38.96 -42.35
CA ILE A 17 41.95 39.84 -42.52
C ILE A 17 43.18 39.03 -42.97
N LEU A 18 43.44 37.88 -42.34
CA LEU A 18 44.57 37.02 -42.71
C LEU A 18 44.43 36.45 -44.12
N VAL A 19 43.23 36.03 -44.53
CA VAL A 19 42.96 35.57 -45.91
C VAL A 19 43.21 36.69 -46.92
N VAL A 20 42.66 37.88 -46.67
CA VAL A 20 42.83 39.03 -47.58
C VAL A 20 44.29 39.43 -47.66
N LEU A 21 45.01 39.44 -46.53
CA LEU A 21 46.44 39.73 -46.49
C LEU A 21 47.25 38.72 -47.29
N SER A 22 47.05 37.41 -47.04
CA SER A 22 47.72 36.35 -47.80
C SER A 22 47.48 36.47 -49.30
N PHE A 23 46.23 36.71 -49.70
CA PHE A 23 45.89 36.84 -51.12
C PHE A 23 46.49 38.11 -51.74
N SER A 24 46.54 39.21 -50.99
CA SER A 24 47.16 40.46 -51.44
C SER A 24 48.67 40.31 -51.65
N ILE A 25 49.37 39.57 -50.78
CA ILE A 25 50.81 39.30 -50.94
C ILE A 25 51.08 38.43 -52.17
N ILE A 26 50.21 37.44 -52.45
CA ILE A 26 50.30 36.63 -53.67
C ILE A 26 50.15 37.51 -54.91
N ILE A 27 49.11 38.37 -54.96
CA ILE A 27 48.90 39.29 -56.09
C ILE A 27 50.09 40.25 -56.24
N PHE A 28 50.58 40.81 -55.13
CA PHE A 28 51.73 41.70 -55.14
C PHE A 28 52.99 40.99 -55.64
N SER A 29 53.18 39.71 -55.33
CA SER A 29 54.31 38.92 -55.83
C SER A 29 54.38 38.93 -57.36
N PHE A 30 53.24 38.79 -58.05
CA PHE A 30 53.19 38.85 -59.52
C PHE A 30 53.38 40.27 -60.09
N LEU A 31 53.10 41.32 -59.32
CA LEU A 31 53.28 42.71 -59.73
C LEU A 31 54.67 43.28 -59.40
N ALA A 32 55.34 42.72 -58.38
CA ALA A 32 56.60 43.22 -57.85
C ALA A 32 57.74 43.28 -58.89
N PRO A 33 57.94 42.30 -59.80
CA PRO A 33 58.97 42.39 -60.83
C PRO A 33 58.81 43.62 -61.72
N ASN A 34 57.59 43.94 -62.15
CA ASN A 34 57.32 45.10 -63.01
C ASN A 34 57.46 46.45 -62.28
N LEU A 35 57.42 46.44 -60.95
CA LEU A 35 57.44 47.65 -60.12
C LEU A 35 58.81 47.94 -59.52
N LEU A 36 59.61 46.90 -59.26
CA LEU A 36 60.92 46.99 -58.63
C LEU A 36 62.08 46.94 -59.64
N ILE A 37 61.84 46.51 -60.88
CA ILE A 37 62.83 46.49 -61.95
C ILE A 37 62.64 47.76 -62.81
N ASP A 38 63.69 48.56 -62.97
CA ASP A 38 63.65 49.78 -63.79
C ASP A 38 63.55 49.43 -65.29
N ASN A 39 62.63 50.09 -66.01
CA ASN A 39 62.25 49.78 -67.41
C ASN A 39 63.34 50.07 -68.45
N LYS A 40 64.59 50.35 -68.03
CA LYS A 40 65.71 50.70 -68.91
C LYS A 40 66.50 49.49 -69.41
N GLU A 41 66.34 48.32 -68.82
CA GLU A 41 66.92 47.08 -69.35
C GLU A 41 65.89 46.35 -70.22
N LYS A 42 66.09 46.37 -71.53
CA LYS A 42 65.27 45.60 -72.47
C LYS A 42 65.43 44.11 -72.17
N PHE A 43 64.33 43.46 -71.79
CA PHE A 43 64.23 42.03 -71.57
C PHE A 43 64.62 41.25 -72.84
N ASP A 44 65.84 40.72 -72.88
CA ASP A 44 66.29 39.80 -73.91
C ASP A 44 66.02 38.35 -73.47
N ALA A 45 65.27 37.60 -74.28
CA ALA A 45 64.66 36.32 -73.92
C ALA A 45 65.65 35.15 -73.72
N ASN A 46 66.97 35.39 -73.84
CA ASN A 46 68.01 34.36 -73.80
C ASN A 46 68.92 34.39 -72.55
N SER A 47 68.55 35.10 -71.48
CA SER A 47 69.38 35.15 -70.25
C SER A 47 68.70 34.49 -69.05
N GLY A 48 69.29 33.40 -68.53
CA GLY A 48 68.84 32.75 -67.29
C GLY A 48 68.77 33.70 -66.08
N TYR A 49 69.55 34.76 -66.11
CA TYR A 49 69.58 35.85 -65.12
C TYR A 49 68.23 36.55 -64.90
N ILE A 50 67.38 36.65 -65.94
CA ILE A 50 66.03 37.24 -65.82
C ILE A 50 65.13 36.32 -64.98
N GLY A 51 65.18 35.02 -65.24
CA GLY A 51 64.46 34.02 -64.46
C GLY A 51 64.91 34.02 -63.00
N ASP A 52 66.21 34.16 -62.76
CA ASP A 52 66.79 34.21 -61.41
C ASP A 52 66.40 35.47 -60.64
N THR A 53 66.28 36.63 -61.32
CA THR A 53 65.89 37.89 -60.67
C THR A 53 64.38 37.94 -60.39
N ILE A 54 63.55 37.51 -61.35
CA ILE A 54 62.10 37.38 -61.14
C ILE A 54 61.81 36.35 -60.05
N GLY A 55 62.46 35.19 -60.10
CA GLY A 55 62.35 34.16 -59.07
C GLY A 55 62.87 34.61 -57.71
N GLY A 56 63.96 35.38 -57.66
CA GLY A 56 64.55 35.93 -56.44
C GLY A 56 63.64 36.93 -55.72
N ILE A 57 62.79 37.67 -56.46
CA ILE A 57 61.80 38.60 -55.90
C ILE A 57 60.48 37.87 -55.58
N MET A 58 60.00 37.02 -56.48
CA MET A 58 58.70 36.34 -56.35
C MET A 58 58.71 35.23 -55.28
N ASN A 59 59.73 34.38 -55.25
CA ASN A 59 59.75 33.19 -54.40
C ASN A 59 59.68 33.54 -52.90
N PRO A 60 60.41 34.54 -52.37
CA PRO A 60 60.24 34.96 -50.98
C PRO A 60 58.83 35.48 -50.66
N LEU A 61 58.19 36.23 -51.57
CA LEU A 61 56.82 36.75 -51.38
C LEU A 61 55.77 35.63 -51.42
N ILE A 62 55.92 34.65 -52.31
CA ILE A 62 55.08 33.44 -52.36
C ILE A 62 55.28 32.60 -51.09
N THR A 63 56.52 32.45 -50.63
CA THR A 63 56.84 31.71 -49.40
C THR A 63 56.23 32.40 -48.19
N LEU A 64 56.33 33.73 -48.10
CA LEU A 64 55.70 34.53 -47.05
C LEU A 64 54.17 34.33 -47.03
N SER A 65 53.54 34.34 -48.21
CA SER A 65 52.10 34.05 -48.34
C SER A 65 51.74 32.65 -47.88
N SER A 66 52.57 31.66 -48.21
CA SER A 66 52.40 30.26 -47.82
C SER A 66 52.50 30.05 -46.31
N VAL A 67 53.38 30.79 -45.63
CA VAL A 67 53.47 30.80 -44.16
C VAL A 67 52.17 31.33 -43.54
N PHE A 68 51.61 32.42 -44.06
CA PHE A 68 50.34 32.97 -43.56
C PHE A 68 49.15 32.02 -43.82
N ILE A 69 49.09 31.37 -44.98
CA ILE A 69 48.04 30.37 -45.29
C ILE A 69 48.17 29.16 -44.37
N THR A 70 49.39 28.66 -44.16
CA THR A 70 49.65 27.54 -43.26
C THR A 70 49.29 27.89 -41.82
N PHE A 71 49.69 29.08 -41.35
CA PHE A 71 49.28 29.61 -40.04
C PHE A 71 47.76 29.72 -39.91
N LEU A 72 47.07 30.20 -40.95
CA LEU A 72 45.62 30.29 -40.99
C LEU A 72 44.96 28.90 -40.89
N ALA A 73 45.48 27.91 -41.60
CA ALA A 73 44.98 26.53 -41.54
C ALA A 73 45.11 25.96 -40.12
N PHE A 74 46.27 26.13 -39.49
CA PHE A 74 46.47 25.74 -38.08
C PHE A 74 45.55 26.50 -37.12
N TYR A 75 45.37 27.80 -37.32
CA TYR A 75 44.47 28.62 -36.51
C TYR A 75 43.01 28.14 -36.61
N MET A 76 42.53 27.85 -37.82
CA MET A 76 41.18 27.31 -38.03
C MET A 76 41.02 25.93 -37.40
N GLN A 77 42.04 25.06 -37.48
CA GLN A 77 42.03 23.74 -36.84
C GLN A 77 41.97 23.85 -35.31
N LEU A 78 42.77 24.73 -34.69
CA LEU A 78 42.72 24.98 -33.25
C LEU A 78 41.34 25.47 -32.81
N ARG A 79 40.72 26.37 -33.57
CA ARG A 79 39.38 26.88 -33.29
C ARG A 79 38.31 25.81 -33.44
N ALA A 80 38.39 24.97 -34.49
CA ALA A 80 37.47 23.85 -34.68
C ALA A 80 37.54 22.86 -33.51
N ASN A 81 38.76 22.54 -33.04
CA ASN A 81 38.97 21.69 -31.87
C ASN A 81 38.36 22.29 -30.60
N GLN A 82 38.51 23.60 -30.37
CA GLN A 82 37.89 24.27 -29.22
C GLN A 82 36.35 24.14 -29.25
N ILE A 83 35.74 24.39 -30.41
CA ILE A 83 34.28 24.24 -30.58
C ILE A 83 33.87 22.78 -30.34
N GLN A 84 34.64 21.81 -30.83
CA GLN A 84 34.39 20.39 -30.60
C GLN A 84 34.44 20.03 -29.11
N ILE A 85 35.42 20.54 -28.36
CA ILE A 85 35.55 20.34 -26.91
C ILE A 85 34.33 20.92 -26.18
N GLU A 86 33.89 22.12 -26.54
CA GLU A 86 32.72 22.75 -25.90
C GLU A 86 31.41 22.01 -26.21
N ASN A 87 31.24 21.54 -27.45
CA ASN A 87 30.13 20.67 -27.82
C ASN A 87 30.18 19.37 -27.01
N PHE A 88 31.34 18.73 -26.91
CA PHE A 88 31.55 17.50 -26.15
C PHE A 88 31.23 17.69 -24.65
N LYS A 89 31.70 18.77 -24.03
CA LYS A 89 31.36 19.12 -22.63
C LYS A 89 29.86 19.29 -22.44
N THR A 90 29.19 19.94 -23.40
CA THR A 90 27.74 20.15 -23.37
C THR A 90 27.00 18.82 -23.47
N ASP A 91 27.43 17.94 -24.35
CA ASP A 91 26.84 16.60 -24.53
C ASP A 91 27.03 15.74 -23.29
N LEU A 92 28.23 15.71 -22.69
CA LEU A 92 28.48 15.04 -21.42
C LEU A 92 27.58 15.57 -20.30
N LYS A 93 27.37 16.89 -20.22
CA LYS A 93 26.47 17.49 -19.23
C LYS A 93 25.03 17.03 -19.43
N ASN A 94 24.56 16.99 -20.68
CA ASN A 94 23.20 16.54 -21.01
C ASN A 94 23.03 15.03 -20.72
N GLN A 95 24.02 14.21 -21.08
CA GLN A 95 24.03 12.77 -20.78
C GLN A 95 24.00 12.52 -19.27
N ASN A 96 24.88 13.18 -18.50
CA ASN A 96 24.89 13.07 -17.04
C ASN A 96 23.55 13.48 -16.42
N LYS A 97 22.88 14.51 -16.95
CA LYS A 97 21.55 14.91 -16.49
C LYS A 97 20.50 13.82 -16.79
N ASN A 98 20.54 13.22 -17.97
CA ASN A 98 19.63 12.16 -18.36
C ASN A 98 19.83 10.89 -17.53
N ILE A 99 21.09 10.47 -17.33
CA ILE A 99 21.46 9.32 -16.48
C ILE A 99 20.97 9.55 -15.05
N LYS A 100 21.22 10.73 -14.47
CA LYS A 100 20.72 11.06 -13.11
C LYS A 100 19.20 10.97 -13.01
N ARG A 101 18.47 11.41 -14.04
CA ARG A 101 17.01 11.30 -14.09
C ARG A 101 16.57 9.83 -14.19
N GLN A 102 17.21 9.04 -15.04
CA GLN A 102 16.92 7.61 -15.20
C GLN A 102 17.17 6.84 -13.90
N LEU A 103 18.31 7.07 -13.25
CA LEU A 103 18.62 6.46 -11.95
C LEU A 103 17.56 6.81 -10.90
N LYS A 104 17.13 8.07 -10.82
CA LYS A 104 16.08 8.47 -9.89
C LYS A 104 14.75 7.75 -10.17
N LEU A 105 14.36 7.62 -11.45
CA LEU A 105 13.15 6.89 -11.83
C LEU A 105 13.26 5.40 -11.46
N GLN A 106 14.39 4.78 -11.78
CA GLN A 106 14.65 3.38 -11.46
C GLN A 106 14.68 3.12 -9.95
N THR A 107 15.26 4.01 -9.15
CA THR A 107 15.23 3.90 -7.67
C THR A 107 13.79 3.93 -7.17
N ASN A 108 12.96 4.85 -7.66
CA ASN A 108 11.56 4.94 -7.26
C ASN A 108 10.76 3.69 -7.67
N GLU A 109 11.01 3.17 -8.88
CA GLU A 109 10.39 1.92 -9.36
C GLU A 109 10.81 0.72 -8.52
N ASN A 110 12.10 0.59 -8.21
CA ASN A 110 12.62 -0.49 -7.36
C ASN A 110 12.03 -0.43 -5.95
N GLN A 111 11.91 0.78 -5.36
CA GLN A 111 11.25 0.97 -4.07
C GLN A 111 9.78 0.51 -4.13
N ARG A 112 9.08 0.79 -5.24
CA ARG A 112 7.70 0.34 -5.45
C ARG A 112 7.58 -1.16 -5.52
N ILE A 113 8.45 -1.80 -6.30
CA ILE A 113 8.48 -3.25 -6.45
C ILE A 113 8.77 -3.92 -5.12
N PHE A 114 9.75 -3.41 -4.36
CA PHE A 114 10.08 -3.93 -3.04
C PHE A 114 8.93 -3.79 -2.04
N PHE A 115 8.30 -2.61 -2.00
CA PHE A 115 7.12 -2.35 -1.18
C PHE A 115 5.98 -3.31 -1.55
N GLU A 116 5.66 -3.46 -2.84
CA GLU A 116 4.59 -4.34 -3.31
C GLU A 116 4.88 -5.81 -2.96
N ALA A 117 6.12 -6.26 -3.15
CA ALA A 117 6.54 -7.61 -2.77
C ALA A 117 6.35 -7.86 -1.26
N GLN A 118 6.78 -6.93 -0.40
CA GLN A 118 6.57 -7.01 1.04
C GLN A 118 5.09 -7.00 1.42
N PHE A 119 4.30 -6.12 0.82
CA PHE A 119 2.86 -6.03 1.05
C PHE A 119 2.16 -7.36 0.72
N TYR A 120 2.43 -7.94 -0.45
CA TYR A 120 1.81 -9.20 -0.86
C TYR A 120 2.30 -10.39 -0.02
N GLU A 121 3.55 -10.39 0.43
CA GLU A 121 4.04 -11.42 1.35
C GLU A 121 3.35 -11.33 2.71
N MET A 122 3.19 -10.13 3.29
CA MET A 122 2.41 -9.99 4.52
C MET A 122 0.94 -10.37 4.32
N LEU A 123 0.35 -10.06 3.16
CA LEU A 123 -1.02 -10.47 2.84
C LEU A 123 -1.15 -12.00 2.78
N LYS A 124 -0.16 -12.68 2.21
CA LYS A 124 -0.09 -14.14 2.15
C LYS A 124 0.05 -14.75 3.54
N LEU A 125 1.00 -14.26 4.34
CA LEU A 125 1.19 -14.66 5.74
C LEU A 125 -0.08 -14.41 6.58
N HIS A 126 -0.82 -13.33 6.32
CA HIS A 126 -2.09 -13.08 6.99
C HIS A 126 -3.15 -14.12 6.62
N LYS A 127 -3.22 -14.51 5.34
CA LYS A 127 -4.11 -15.59 4.89
C LYS A 127 -3.71 -16.94 5.50
N GLU A 128 -2.42 -17.20 5.66
CA GLU A 128 -1.92 -18.39 6.35
C GLU A 128 -2.35 -18.39 7.82
N ASN A 129 -2.15 -17.28 8.55
CA ASN A 129 -2.65 -17.13 9.93
C ASN A 129 -4.16 -17.38 10.02
N VAL A 130 -4.96 -16.88 9.07
CA VAL A 130 -6.41 -17.14 9.03
C VAL A 130 -6.70 -18.63 8.85
N ASN A 131 -6.01 -19.30 7.94
CA ASN A 131 -6.22 -20.72 7.65
C ASN A 131 -5.77 -21.64 8.79
N GLU A 132 -4.80 -21.22 9.60
CA GLU A 132 -4.31 -21.93 10.79
C GLU A 132 -5.27 -21.83 11.99
N ILE A 133 -6.16 -20.84 12.01
CA ILE A 133 -7.17 -20.75 13.06
C ILE A 133 -8.13 -21.94 12.93
N GLU A 134 -8.19 -22.74 14.01
CA GLU A 134 -9.03 -23.93 14.09
C GLU A 134 -9.83 -23.99 15.40
N VAL A 135 -11.01 -24.58 15.34
CA VAL A 135 -11.87 -24.89 16.49
C VAL A 135 -12.46 -26.28 16.32
N ASP A 136 -12.48 -27.03 17.42
CA ASP A 136 -13.10 -28.34 17.50
C ASP A 136 -14.62 -28.21 17.66
N LEU A 137 -15.37 -28.81 16.74
CA LEU A 137 -16.83 -28.81 16.74
C LEU A 137 -17.37 -30.21 17.04
N TYR A 138 -18.08 -30.34 18.17
CA TYR A 138 -18.76 -31.55 18.59
C TYR A 138 -20.04 -31.76 17.78
N ILE A 139 -20.14 -32.92 17.14
CA ILE A 139 -21.31 -33.36 16.37
C ILE A 139 -22.15 -34.28 17.25
N TYR A 140 -23.45 -33.97 17.36
CA TYR A 140 -24.41 -34.71 18.17
C TYR A 140 -25.34 -35.54 17.29
N ASN A 141 -25.70 -36.75 17.75
CA ASN A 141 -26.86 -37.47 17.23
C ASN A 141 -28.12 -36.92 17.88
N GLU A 142 -29.26 -36.89 17.21
CA GLU A 142 -30.56 -36.64 17.85
C GLU A 142 -31.43 -37.88 17.73
N GLN A 143 -31.63 -38.61 18.84
CA GLN A 143 -32.59 -39.71 18.91
C GLN A 143 -33.81 -39.24 19.70
N LYS A 144 -34.98 -39.22 19.04
CA LYS A 144 -36.25 -38.92 19.69
C LYS A 144 -36.79 -40.20 20.32
N THR A 145 -36.97 -40.19 21.64
CA THR A 145 -37.65 -41.24 22.40
C THR A 145 -39.02 -40.74 22.84
N TYR A 146 -40.04 -41.56 22.61
CA TYR A 146 -41.42 -41.26 22.99
C TYR A 146 -41.76 -42.07 24.24
N ASP A 147 -42.01 -41.41 25.36
CA ASP A 147 -42.60 -42.07 26.53
C ASP A 147 -44.12 -42.13 26.32
N THR A 148 -44.65 -43.34 26.14
CA THR A 148 -46.08 -43.61 26.29
C THR A 148 -46.36 -44.01 27.73
N SER A 149 -46.94 -43.09 28.51
CA SER A 149 -47.56 -43.46 29.78
C SER A 149 -48.98 -43.96 29.51
N GLU A 150 -49.21 -45.26 29.62
CA GLU A 150 -50.56 -45.79 29.75
C GLU A 150 -51.04 -45.54 31.18
N ASN A 151 -51.69 -44.39 31.39
CA ASN A 151 -52.64 -44.24 32.49
C ASN A 151 -54.03 -44.10 31.85
N THR A 152 -54.85 -45.12 32.04
CA THR A 152 -56.29 -45.04 31.87
C THR A 152 -56.83 -43.86 32.70
N ASP A 153 -57.61 -43.01 32.04
CA ASP A 153 -58.45 -41.92 32.60
C ASP A 153 -57.95 -40.46 32.57
N SER A 154 -56.88 -40.13 31.86
CA SER A 154 -56.75 -38.75 31.34
C SER A 154 -55.77 -38.66 30.17
N PHE A 155 -56.19 -38.00 29.08
CA PHE A 155 -55.29 -37.58 28.00
C PHE A 155 -54.27 -36.60 28.57
N GLN A 156 -53.11 -37.09 29.00
CA GLN A 156 -51.94 -36.31 29.38
C GLN A 156 -50.88 -36.38 28.27
N GLU A 157 -50.16 -35.27 28.10
CA GLU A 157 -49.24 -34.97 27.02
C GLU A 157 -48.12 -36.01 26.84
N LYS A 158 -47.86 -36.37 25.57
CA LYS A 158 -46.66 -37.12 25.16
C LYS A 158 -45.41 -36.33 25.55
N LYS A 159 -44.69 -36.76 26.59
CA LYS A 159 -43.34 -36.27 26.86
C LYS A 159 -42.39 -36.87 25.82
N THR A 160 -41.91 -36.02 24.92
CA THR A 160 -40.87 -36.39 23.96
C THR A 160 -39.52 -36.11 24.62
N SER A 161 -38.74 -37.15 24.91
CA SER A 161 -37.36 -36.99 25.34
C SER A 161 -36.45 -37.06 24.11
N VAL A 162 -35.50 -36.13 23.97
CA VAL A 162 -34.52 -36.17 22.87
C VAL A 162 -33.15 -36.48 23.45
N ILE A 163 -32.71 -37.73 23.32
CA ILE A 163 -31.37 -38.15 23.71
C ILE A 163 -30.41 -37.69 22.61
N LYS A 164 -29.40 -36.92 23.01
CA LYS A 164 -28.28 -36.56 22.13
C LYS A 164 -26.97 -37.02 22.73
N SER A 165 -26.26 -37.83 21.97
CA SER A 165 -24.90 -38.29 22.27
C SER A 165 -23.92 -37.64 21.30
N VAL A 166 -22.74 -37.29 21.78
CA VAL A 166 -21.63 -36.83 20.93
C VAL A 166 -21.16 -38.03 20.11
N ILE A 167 -21.17 -37.89 18.79
CA ILE A 167 -20.74 -38.95 17.86
C ILE A 167 -19.29 -38.73 17.42
N ASN A 168 -18.93 -37.48 17.13
CA ASN A 168 -17.67 -37.14 16.48
C ASN A 168 -17.24 -35.70 16.79
N VAL A 169 -15.96 -35.41 16.66
CA VAL A 169 -15.38 -34.07 16.71
C VAL A 169 -14.90 -33.72 15.29
N LYS A 170 -15.45 -32.66 14.72
CA LYS A 170 -15.02 -32.11 13.43
C LYS A 170 -14.22 -30.85 13.66
N GLN A 171 -12.98 -30.83 13.18
CA GLN A 171 -12.20 -29.60 13.11
C GLN A 171 -12.71 -28.70 12.00
N ILE A 172 -13.02 -27.46 12.36
CA ILE A 172 -13.32 -26.39 11.42
C ILE A 172 -12.12 -25.46 11.41
N LYS A 173 -11.69 -25.05 10.21
CA LYS A 173 -10.51 -24.21 10.01
C LYS A 173 -10.86 -22.99 9.17
N GLY A 174 -10.03 -21.96 9.27
CA GLY A 174 -10.15 -20.79 8.40
C GLY A 174 -11.30 -19.86 8.78
N ARG A 175 -11.91 -19.26 7.75
CA ARG A 175 -12.89 -18.17 7.89
C ARG A 175 -14.16 -18.58 8.63
N ASP A 176 -14.60 -19.83 8.49
CA ASP A 176 -15.81 -20.33 9.13
C ASP A 176 -15.70 -20.30 10.66
N VAL A 177 -14.48 -20.38 11.19
CA VAL A 177 -14.23 -20.29 12.64
C VAL A 177 -14.69 -18.95 13.21
N PHE A 178 -14.57 -17.85 12.45
CA PHE A 178 -14.98 -16.52 12.89
C PHE A 178 -16.48 -16.41 13.17
N ILE A 179 -17.31 -17.27 12.54
CA ILE A 179 -18.75 -17.35 12.82
C ILE A 179 -18.97 -17.85 14.25
N TYR A 180 -18.28 -18.93 14.62
CA TYR A 180 -18.38 -19.52 15.95
C TYR A 180 -17.80 -18.60 17.03
N LEU A 181 -16.68 -17.95 16.73
CA LEU A 181 -16.08 -16.95 17.62
C LEU A 181 -17.02 -15.75 17.86
N ALA A 182 -17.68 -15.26 16.80
CA ALA A 182 -18.67 -14.18 16.92
C ALA A 182 -19.88 -14.61 17.76
N ASN A 183 -20.38 -15.83 17.56
CA ASN A 183 -21.48 -16.39 18.35
C ASN A 183 -21.08 -16.54 19.83
N GLU A 184 -19.86 -16.97 20.12
CA GLU A 184 -19.37 -17.08 21.50
C GLU A 184 -19.34 -15.73 22.21
N LEU A 185 -18.83 -14.71 21.52
CA LEU A 185 -18.79 -13.35 22.01
C LEU A 185 -20.21 -12.78 22.23
N GLU A 186 -21.16 -13.13 21.37
CA GLU A 186 -22.57 -12.78 21.55
C GLU A 186 -23.14 -13.41 22.83
N ILE A 187 -22.85 -14.69 23.08
CA ILE A 187 -23.29 -15.39 24.30
C ILE A 187 -22.67 -14.69 25.53
N ALA A 188 -21.36 -14.46 25.54
CA ALA A 188 -20.67 -13.76 26.62
C ALA A 188 -21.32 -12.39 26.91
N PHE A 189 -21.59 -11.62 25.86
CA PHE A 189 -22.20 -10.31 25.97
C PHE A 189 -23.64 -10.36 26.49
N LYS A 190 -24.48 -11.31 26.02
CA LYS A 190 -25.85 -11.49 26.52
C LYS A 190 -25.87 -11.85 28.01
N ILE A 191 -24.97 -12.75 28.45
CA ILE A 191 -24.80 -13.11 29.86
C ILE A 191 -24.38 -11.87 30.67
N TYR A 192 -23.43 -11.08 30.17
CA TYR A 192 -22.98 -9.85 30.82
C TYR A 192 -24.14 -8.86 30.99
N ARG A 193 -24.90 -8.62 29.91
CA ARG A 193 -26.05 -7.72 29.92
C ARG A 193 -27.14 -8.20 30.88
N GLY A 194 -27.43 -9.51 30.91
CA GLY A 194 -28.35 -10.12 31.87
C GLY A 194 -27.88 -9.98 33.32
N SER A 195 -26.57 -10.13 33.57
CA SER A 195 -25.99 -9.95 34.91
C SER A 195 -26.13 -8.52 35.45
N LYS A 196 -26.15 -7.53 34.56
CA LYS A 196 -26.29 -6.10 34.87
C LYS A 196 -27.74 -5.59 34.81
N SER A 197 -28.67 -6.36 34.23
CA SER A 197 -30.07 -5.93 34.04
C SER A 197 -30.76 -5.55 35.36
N SER A 198 -30.46 -6.23 36.47
CA SER A 198 -31.00 -5.86 37.80
C SER A 198 -30.47 -4.52 38.34
N ALA A 199 -29.34 -4.02 37.85
CA ALA A 199 -28.76 -2.73 38.24
C ALA A 199 -29.11 -1.58 37.26
N LEU A 200 -29.37 -1.91 35.98
CA LEU A 200 -29.71 -0.95 34.93
C LEU A 200 -31.11 -0.33 35.07
N PHE A 201 -32.08 -1.04 35.67
CA PHE A 201 -33.42 -0.50 35.93
C PHE A 201 -33.41 0.67 36.94
N ALA A 202 -32.37 0.82 37.75
CA ALA A 202 -32.30 1.85 38.79
C ALA A 202 -31.75 3.19 38.29
N THR A 203 -31.03 3.24 37.16
CA THR A 203 -30.29 4.45 36.75
C THR A 203 -30.64 5.00 35.36
N GLY A 204 -31.43 4.29 34.54
CA GLY A 204 -31.93 4.81 33.26
C GLY A 204 -30.85 5.12 32.21
N VAL A 205 -29.59 4.74 32.45
CA VAL A 205 -28.44 5.14 31.65
C VAL A 205 -27.83 3.91 30.97
N SER A 206 -28.05 3.80 29.65
CA SER A 206 -27.49 2.77 28.76
C SER A 206 -26.01 2.98 28.40
N SER A 207 -25.36 4.05 28.89
CA SER A 207 -23.99 4.44 28.54
C SER A 207 -22.89 3.77 29.39
N PHE A 208 -23.23 2.89 30.33
CA PHE A 208 -22.29 2.26 31.27
C PHE A 208 -22.02 0.77 31.00
N LEU A 209 -22.42 0.24 29.84
CA LEU A 209 -22.04 -1.13 29.47
C LEU A 209 -20.60 -1.16 29.00
N ASN A 210 -19.71 -1.61 29.88
CA ASN A 210 -18.30 -1.78 29.54
C ASN A 210 -18.10 -3.08 28.73
N PHE A 211 -18.14 -2.96 27.39
CA PHE A 211 -17.96 -4.08 26.46
C PHE A 211 -16.60 -4.79 26.59
N SER A 212 -15.57 -4.13 27.15
CA SER A 212 -14.26 -4.77 27.39
C SER A 212 -14.37 -5.99 28.32
N ILE A 213 -15.35 -6.04 29.23
CA ILE A 213 -15.51 -7.16 30.18
C ILE A 213 -15.94 -8.45 29.46
N PRO A 214 -17.07 -8.49 28.71
CA PRO A 214 -17.44 -9.68 27.96
C PRO A 214 -16.42 -10.02 26.86
N TYR A 215 -15.79 -9.03 26.24
CA TYR A 215 -14.72 -9.29 25.29
C TYR A 215 -13.49 -9.93 25.96
N LYS A 216 -13.09 -9.49 27.17
CA LYS A 216 -11.99 -10.10 27.96
C LYS A 216 -12.29 -11.57 28.28
N ALA A 217 -13.54 -11.87 28.68
CA ALA A 217 -13.98 -13.23 28.94
C ALA A 217 -13.81 -14.14 27.72
N PHE A 218 -14.18 -13.64 26.54
CA PHE A 218 -14.04 -14.32 25.27
C PHE A 218 -12.56 -14.45 24.83
N PHE A 219 -11.79 -13.37 24.93
CA PHE A 219 -10.45 -13.29 24.37
C PHE A 219 -9.39 -13.95 25.27
N ASN A 220 -9.39 -13.67 26.57
CA ASN A 220 -8.42 -14.23 27.52
C ASN A 220 -8.95 -15.44 28.30
N GLY A 221 -10.25 -15.75 28.16
CA GLY A 221 -10.91 -16.83 28.89
C GLY A 221 -11.51 -16.37 30.22
N TYR A 222 -12.49 -17.14 30.72
CA TYR A 222 -13.25 -16.80 31.93
C TYR A 222 -12.40 -16.75 33.21
N SER A 223 -11.29 -17.48 33.24
CA SER A 223 -10.38 -17.57 34.40
C SER A 223 -9.78 -16.21 34.78
N THR A 224 -9.61 -15.33 33.80
CA THR A 224 -9.01 -13.99 33.96
C THR A 224 -9.98 -12.92 34.48
N LEU A 225 -11.24 -13.28 34.71
CA LEU A 225 -12.26 -12.40 35.23
C LEU A 225 -12.21 -12.33 36.76
N GLU A 226 -12.55 -11.15 37.28
CA GLU A 226 -12.80 -10.94 38.71
C GLU A 226 -14.01 -11.76 39.18
N GLU A 227 -14.00 -12.14 40.45
CA GLU A 227 -15.11 -12.86 41.06
C GLU A 227 -16.39 -12.04 41.07
N GLY A 228 -17.51 -12.68 40.74
CA GLY A 228 -18.81 -12.03 40.73
C GLY A 228 -19.87 -12.78 39.92
N LYS A 229 -21.09 -12.24 39.93
CA LYS A 229 -22.26 -12.84 39.26
C LYS A 229 -22.02 -13.18 37.79
N TYR A 230 -21.25 -12.36 37.09
CA TYR A 230 -20.94 -12.59 35.68
C TYR A 230 -20.06 -13.83 35.49
N LYS A 231 -18.95 -13.93 36.24
CA LYS A 231 -18.03 -15.08 36.18
C LYS A 231 -18.71 -16.38 36.60
N SER A 232 -19.52 -16.36 37.66
CA SER A 232 -20.26 -17.55 38.10
C SER A 232 -21.29 -18.00 37.08
N THR A 233 -21.97 -17.07 36.41
CA THR A 233 -22.92 -17.43 35.34
C THR A 233 -22.21 -18.02 34.12
N LEU A 234 -21.08 -17.43 33.70
CA LEU A 234 -20.25 -18.01 32.62
C LEU A 234 -19.74 -19.41 32.96
N LEU A 235 -19.30 -19.62 34.19
CA LEU A 235 -18.84 -20.93 34.65
C LEU A 235 -19.98 -21.94 34.65
N GLY A 236 -21.18 -21.56 35.08
CA GLY A 236 -22.37 -22.41 35.02
C GLY A 236 -22.70 -22.81 33.58
N GLU A 237 -22.68 -21.87 32.64
CA GLU A 237 -22.91 -22.16 31.21
C GLU A 237 -21.82 -23.09 30.63
N LYS A 238 -20.54 -22.86 30.99
CA LYS A 238 -19.44 -23.74 30.58
C LYS A 238 -19.61 -25.15 31.14
N GLN A 239 -19.92 -25.29 32.43
CA GLN A 239 -20.14 -26.58 33.08
C GLN A 239 -21.36 -27.31 32.50
N ASN A 240 -22.44 -26.58 32.21
CA ASN A 240 -23.61 -27.15 31.54
C ASN A 240 -23.24 -27.70 30.16
N PHE A 241 -22.41 -26.99 29.40
CA PHE A 241 -21.87 -27.46 28.14
C PHE A 241 -20.96 -28.69 28.31
N ASP A 242 -19.98 -28.65 29.21
CA ASP A 242 -19.04 -29.75 29.44
C ASP A 242 -19.77 -31.03 29.91
N ASN A 243 -20.74 -30.89 30.81
CA ASN A 243 -21.59 -32.00 31.27
C ASN A 243 -22.48 -32.56 30.14
N SER A 244 -22.91 -31.72 29.18
CA SER A 244 -23.66 -32.16 28.01
C SER A 244 -22.82 -33.03 27.07
N ILE A 245 -21.51 -32.78 26.99
CA ILE A 245 -20.56 -33.58 26.21
C ILE A 245 -20.29 -34.91 26.91
N LEU A 246 -19.92 -34.88 28.20
CA LEU A 246 -19.46 -36.06 28.95
C LEU A 246 -20.54 -37.13 29.13
N ASN A 247 -21.80 -36.72 29.36
CA ASN A 247 -22.84 -37.67 29.73
C ASN A 247 -23.53 -38.36 28.56
N GLY A 248 -23.28 -37.95 27.30
CA GLY A 248 -23.95 -38.48 26.11
C GLY A 248 -25.49 -38.48 26.18
N LYS A 249 -26.06 -37.77 27.17
CA LYS A 249 -27.46 -37.72 27.55
C LYS A 249 -27.84 -36.26 27.66
N HIS A 250 -28.23 -35.68 26.53
CA HIS A 250 -29.27 -34.67 26.57
C HIS A 250 -30.53 -35.34 27.14
N ILE A 251 -30.81 -35.18 28.43
CA ILE A 251 -32.20 -35.17 28.89
C ILE A 251 -32.58 -33.70 28.81
N VAL A 252 -32.98 -33.25 27.62
CA VAL A 252 -33.67 -31.97 27.50
C VAL A 252 -35.08 -32.21 28.02
N ASN A 253 -35.25 -32.12 29.34
CA ASN A 253 -36.55 -31.71 29.84
C ASN A 253 -36.76 -30.30 29.31
N GLU A 254 -37.80 -30.14 28.50
CA GLU A 254 -38.11 -28.95 27.72
C GLU A 254 -38.64 -27.81 28.59
N PHE A 255 -37.83 -27.38 29.56
CA PHE A 255 -38.05 -26.14 30.28
C PHE A 255 -36.76 -25.35 30.35
N ILE A 256 -36.79 -24.17 29.73
CA ILE A 256 -36.21 -22.89 30.14
C ILE A 256 -35.65 -22.15 28.92
N ASN A 257 -36.23 -20.97 28.67
CA ASN A 257 -35.78 -19.93 27.76
C ASN A 257 -34.25 -19.78 27.73
N ASN A 258 -33.61 -20.20 26.64
CA ASN A 258 -32.48 -19.60 25.92
C ASN A 258 -31.65 -20.69 25.21
N ASN A 259 -32.01 -20.95 23.95
CA ASN A 259 -31.42 -21.97 23.07
C ASN A 259 -30.01 -21.61 22.55
N THR A 260 -28.99 -21.54 23.40
CA THR A 260 -27.60 -21.51 22.91
C THR A 260 -27.04 -22.92 22.91
N LYS A 261 -27.41 -23.71 21.90
CA LYS A 261 -26.74 -24.98 21.59
C LYS A 261 -25.36 -24.66 21.00
N SER A 262 -24.38 -24.36 21.85
CA SER A 262 -22.99 -24.34 21.40
C SER A 262 -22.59 -25.77 20.98
N ARG A 263 -21.77 -25.88 19.94
CA ARG A 263 -21.15 -27.14 19.52
C ARG A 263 -19.65 -27.13 19.73
N TYR A 264 -19.12 -26.13 20.45
CA TYR A 264 -17.69 -25.91 20.61
C TYR A 264 -17.42 -25.42 22.05
N PRO A 265 -16.21 -25.66 22.59
CA PRO A 265 -15.87 -25.25 23.94
C PRO A 265 -16.04 -23.74 24.13
N LEU A 266 -16.74 -23.36 25.20
CA LEU A 266 -17.00 -21.96 25.52
C LEU A 266 -15.96 -21.41 26.51
N PHE A 267 -15.59 -20.15 26.27
CA PHE A 267 -14.83 -19.25 27.15
C PHE A 267 -13.44 -19.76 27.56
N GLU A 268 -12.79 -20.56 26.70
CA GLU A 268 -11.42 -21.05 26.93
C GLU A 268 -10.36 -19.99 26.70
N GLY A 269 -10.70 -18.91 26.00
CA GLY A 269 -9.78 -17.87 25.59
C GLY A 269 -9.21 -18.15 24.21
N HIS A 270 -9.18 -17.11 23.38
CA HIS A 270 -8.73 -17.16 21.98
C HIS A 270 -7.54 -16.24 21.72
N GLU A 271 -6.88 -15.73 22.76
CA GLU A 271 -5.76 -14.80 22.65
C GLU A 271 -4.64 -15.33 21.75
N ASN A 272 -4.27 -16.60 21.88
CA ASN A 272 -3.22 -17.19 21.05
C ASN A 272 -3.62 -17.17 19.57
N LYS A 273 -4.87 -17.52 19.23
CA LYS A 273 -5.35 -17.58 17.85
C LYS A 273 -5.57 -16.18 17.27
N LEU A 274 -6.36 -15.36 17.95
CA LEU A 274 -6.79 -14.04 17.49
C LEU A 274 -5.72 -12.95 17.70
N GLY A 275 -4.83 -13.10 18.67
CA GLY A 275 -3.77 -12.14 18.94
C GLY A 275 -2.78 -12.04 17.78
N HIS A 276 -2.34 -13.17 17.22
CA HIS A 276 -1.50 -13.18 16.02
C HIS A 276 -2.24 -12.59 14.81
N TYR A 277 -3.50 -12.96 14.62
CA TYR A 277 -4.35 -12.42 13.56
C TYR A 277 -4.47 -10.89 13.61
N TYR A 278 -4.89 -10.32 14.74
CA TYR A 278 -5.09 -8.87 14.88
C TYR A 278 -3.79 -8.10 14.80
N ARG A 279 -2.72 -8.59 15.44
CA ARG A 279 -1.41 -7.94 15.42
C ARG A 279 -0.87 -7.87 14.00
N HIS A 280 -0.97 -8.96 13.26
CA HIS A 280 -0.50 -8.98 11.89
C HIS A 280 -1.35 -8.07 10.99
N LEU A 281 -2.69 -8.11 11.11
CA LEU A 281 -3.59 -7.22 10.39
C LEU A 281 -3.27 -5.75 10.66
N TYR A 282 -3.06 -5.38 11.93
CA TYR A 282 -2.64 -4.04 12.33
C TYR A 282 -1.32 -3.63 11.70
N HIS A 283 -0.32 -4.52 11.68
CA HIS A 283 0.98 -4.23 11.09
C HIS A 283 0.91 -4.02 9.58
N ILE A 284 0.09 -4.77 8.85
CA ILE A 284 -0.11 -4.55 7.41
C ILE A 284 -0.73 -3.17 7.18
N VAL A 285 -1.77 -2.84 7.94
CA VAL A 285 -2.43 -1.54 7.79
C VAL A 285 -1.47 -0.39 8.11
N LYS A 286 -0.73 -0.52 9.21
CA LYS A 286 0.27 0.45 9.63
C LYS A 286 1.41 0.59 8.62
N PHE A 287 1.90 -0.52 8.05
CA PHE A 287 2.94 -0.53 7.02
C PHE A 287 2.52 0.31 5.81
N VAL A 288 1.28 0.14 5.31
CA VAL A 288 0.80 0.92 4.17
C VAL A 288 0.52 2.38 4.56
N ALA A 289 -0.09 2.61 5.73
CA ALA A 289 -0.56 3.93 6.14
C ALA A 289 0.56 4.89 6.60
N GLN A 290 1.73 4.37 6.99
CA GLN A 290 2.86 5.20 7.44
C GLN A 290 3.80 5.61 6.30
N GLU A 291 3.69 4.98 5.13
CA GLU A 291 4.50 5.29 3.94
C GLU A 291 4.00 6.55 3.22
N ASN A 292 4.02 7.69 3.90
CA ASN A 292 3.54 8.98 3.37
C ASN A 292 4.54 9.65 2.41
N ASP A 293 5.83 9.37 2.59
CA ASP A 293 6.89 9.93 1.73
C ASP A 293 6.96 9.23 0.37
N PHE A 294 6.49 7.98 0.34
CA PHE A 294 6.55 7.10 -0.83
C PHE A 294 5.19 6.92 -1.52
N LEU A 295 4.10 6.78 -0.76
CA LEU A 295 2.76 6.57 -1.30
C LEU A 295 1.86 7.78 -1.07
N THR A 296 1.15 8.17 -2.11
CA THR A 296 0.03 9.11 -1.98
C THR A 296 -1.15 8.43 -1.28
N TYR A 297 -2.01 9.21 -0.63
CA TYR A 297 -3.20 8.69 0.05
C TYR A 297 -4.09 7.79 -0.86
N PRO A 298 -4.36 8.13 -2.14
CA PRO A 298 -5.08 7.23 -3.05
C PRO A 298 -4.39 5.88 -3.29
N GLU A 299 -3.05 5.85 -3.33
CA GLU A 299 -2.29 4.61 -3.48
C GLU A 299 -2.35 3.76 -2.21
N GLN A 300 -2.19 4.39 -1.03
CA GLN A 300 -2.37 3.70 0.26
C GLN A 300 -3.77 3.06 0.34
N ARG A 301 -4.81 3.83 -0.03
CA ARG A 301 -6.19 3.35 -0.11
C ARG A 301 -6.36 2.18 -1.07
N LYS A 302 -5.66 2.18 -2.21
CA LYS A 302 -5.70 1.06 -3.16
C LYS A 302 -5.21 -0.23 -2.50
N TYR A 303 -4.06 -0.23 -1.83
CA TYR A 303 -3.54 -1.42 -1.15
C TYR A 303 -4.40 -1.86 0.03
N LEU A 304 -4.86 -0.92 0.86
CA LEU A 304 -5.74 -1.24 1.99
C LEU A 304 -7.11 -1.76 1.54
N ARG A 305 -7.59 -1.34 0.36
CA ARG A 305 -8.79 -1.93 -0.26
C ARG A 305 -8.55 -3.38 -0.68
N ILE A 306 -7.36 -3.72 -1.20
CA ILE A 306 -7.00 -5.10 -1.52
C ILE A 306 -6.99 -5.97 -0.26
N LEU A 307 -6.34 -5.49 0.82
CA LEU A 307 -6.34 -6.16 2.12
C LEU A 307 -7.77 -6.36 2.64
N ARG A 308 -8.58 -5.30 2.67
CA ARG A 308 -9.96 -5.36 3.15
C ARG A 308 -10.83 -6.32 2.32
N ALA A 309 -10.61 -6.42 1.01
CA ALA A 309 -11.32 -7.38 0.16
C ALA A 309 -11.02 -8.84 0.52
N GLN A 310 -9.93 -9.12 1.22
CA GLN A 310 -9.65 -10.45 1.75
C GLN A 310 -10.44 -10.77 3.02
N LEU A 311 -10.91 -9.76 3.78
CA LEU A 311 -11.59 -9.98 5.06
C LEU A 311 -13.07 -10.31 4.86
N SER A 312 -13.51 -11.44 5.43
CA SER A 312 -14.93 -11.78 5.52
C SER A 312 -15.73 -10.80 6.39
N ASN A 313 -17.06 -10.85 6.29
CA ASN A 313 -17.93 -10.02 7.12
C ASN A 313 -17.74 -10.31 8.61
N TYR A 314 -17.55 -11.57 8.99
CA TYR A 314 -17.29 -11.96 10.38
C TYR A 314 -15.90 -11.53 10.85
N GLU A 315 -14.87 -11.60 10.00
CA GLU A 315 -13.55 -11.03 10.31
C GLU A 315 -13.60 -9.53 10.56
N GLN A 316 -14.34 -8.78 9.74
CA GLN A 316 -14.55 -7.34 9.93
C GLN A 316 -15.36 -7.04 11.20
N ALA A 317 -16.37 -7.87 11.54
CA ALA A 317 -17.13 -7.74 12.77
C ALA A 317 -16.25 -8.01 14.01
N MET A 318 -15.42 -9.05 13.94
CA MET A 318 -14.46 -9.38 15.01
C MET A 318 -13.42 -8.28 15.20
N LEU A 319 -12.90 -7.69 14.12
CA LEU A 319 -12.04 -6.51 14.18
C LEU A 319 -12.75 -5.30 14.83
N PHE A 320 -14.01 -5.06 14.48
CA PHE A 320 -14.82 -4.01 15.09
C PHE A 320 -14.97 -4.22 16.61
N TYR A 321 -15.23 -5.44 17.07
CA TYR A 321 -15.31 -5.74 18.49
C TYR A 321 -13.96 -5.58 19.19
N ASN A 322 -12.87 -6.02 18.56
CA ASN A 322 -11.53 -5.85 19.10
C ASN A 322 -11.19 -4.37 19.33
N TYR A 323 -11.55 -3.51 18.36
CA TYR A 323 -11.43 -2.07 18.50
C TYR A 323 -12.20 -1.50 19.68
N LEU A 324 -13.48 -1.87 19.82
CA LEU A 324 -14.33 -1.36 20.91
C LEU A 324 -13.82 -1.78 22.29
N ALA A 325 -13.17 -2.93 22.40
CA ALA A 325 -12.74 -3.49 23.67
C ALA A 325 -11.31 -3.11 24.06
N PHE A 326 -10.33 -3.30 23.16
CA PHE A 326 -8.91 -3.29 23.53
C PHE A 326 -7.98 -2.56 22.58
N ALA A 327 -8.42 -2.23 21.37
CA ALA A 327 -7.54 -1.63 20.37
C ALA A 327 -8.05 -0.27 19.89
N PRO A 328 -8.23 0.73 20.78
CA PRO A 328 -8.71 2.05 20.40
C PRO A 328 -7.76 2.78 19.43
N GLU A 329 -6.48 2.38 19.37
CA GLU A 329 -5.44 2.95 18.51
C GLU A 329 -5.80 2.86 17.03
N TRP A 330 -6.61 1.86 16.62
CA TRP A 330 -7.12 1.73 15.25
C TRP A 330 -7.77 3.02 14.77
N GLU A 331 -8.49 3.73 15.63
CA GLU A 331 -9.23 4.93 15.25
C GLU A 331 -8.77 6.19 15.98
N ASN A 332 -8.50 6.12 17.28
CA ASN A 332 -8.23 7.31 18.09
C ASN A 332 -6.89 7.96 17.73
N THR A 333 -5.87 7.14 17.45
CA THR A 333 -4.53 7.62 17.10
C THR A 333 -4.33 7.61 15.59
N ASN A 334 -4.62 6.48 14.94
CA ASN A 334 -4.22 6.26 13.56
C ASN A 334 -5.33 6.50 12.52
N LYS A 335 -6.59 6.63 12.95
CA LYS A 335 -7.75 6.88 12.08
C LYS A 335 -7.92 5.86 10.96
N PHE A 336 -7.50 4.61 11.14
CA PHE A 336 -7.55 3.58 10.11
C PHE A 336 -8.97 3.24 9.65
N PHE A 337 -9.98 3.36 10.51
CA PHE A 337 -11.37 3.10 10.14
C PHE A 337 -12.02 4.30 9.46
N SER A 338 -11.74 5.52 9.89
CA SER A 338 -12.26 6.72 9.25
C SER A 338 -11.54 7.04 7.93
N ASP A 339 -10.20 7.08 7.93
CA ASP A 339 -9.41 7.47 6.77
C ASP A 339 -9.32 6.37 5.71
N PHE A 340 -9.10 5.11 6.11
CA PHE A 340 -8.88 4.02 5.15
C PHE A 340 -10.08 3.08 4.99
N ARG A 341 -11.14 3.29 5.78
CA ARG A 341 -12.38 2.50 5.73
C ARG A 341 -12.13 1.00 5.87
N MET A 342 -11.20 0.62 6.76
CA MET A 342 -10.87 -0.79 6.99
C MET A 342 -12.07 -1.63 7.46
N ILE A 343 -13.06 -0.99 8.08
CA ILE A 343 -14.39 -1.58 8.33
C ILE A 343 -15.39 -0.89 7.41
N HIS A 344 -15.96 -1.63 6.46
CA HIS A 344 -16.94 -1.08 5.52
C HIS A 344 -17.95 -2.13 5.10
N ASN A 345 -19.22 -1.71 4.97
CA ASN A 345 -20.33 -2.57 4.54
C ASN A 345 -20.57 -3.80 5.45
N LEU A 346 -20.43 -3.62 6.77
CA LEU A 346 -20.94 -4.61 7.71
C LEU A 346 -22.47 -4.56 7.69
N TYR A 347 -23.09 -5.67 7.31
CA TYR A 347 -24.54 -5.83 7.43
C TYR A 347 -24.92 -5.83 8.92
N GLN A 348 -26.05 -5.19 9.25
CA GLN A 348 -26.49 -5.08 10.63
C GLN A 348 -26.71 -6.46 11.28
N ASP A 349 -27.07 -7.45 10.48
CA ASP A 349 -27.32 -8.82 10.93
C ASP A 349 -26.04 -9.61 11.23
N THR A 350 -24.86 -9.11 10.83
CA THR A 350 -23.56 -9.70 11.21
C THR A 350 -23.10 -9.23 12.58
N LEU A 351 -23.61 -8.09 13.05
CA LEU A 351 -23.29 -7.58 14.38
C LEU A 351 -24.23 -8.19 15.43
N ILE A 352 -23.76 -8.24 16.68
CA ILE A 352 -24.59 -8.59 17.83
C ILE A 352 -25.78 -7.64 17.84
N ASN A 353 -26.99 -8.19 17.89
CA ASN A 353 -28.22 -7.41 17.81
C ASN A 353 -28.47 -6.65 19.12
N ASP A 354 -27.72 -5.57 19.31
CA ASP A 354 -27.80 -4.65 20.44
C ASP A 354 -27.76 -3.20 19.94
N PRO A 355 -28.61 -2.29 20.48
CA PRO A 355 -28.54 -0.86 20.18
C PRO A 355 -27.15 -0.25 20.36
N PHE A 356 -26.37 -0.73 21.34
CA PHE A 356 -25.01 -0.27 21.61
C PHE A 356 -24.09 -0.40 20.38
N PHE A 357 -23.98 -1.60 19.80
CA PHE A 357 -23.11 -1.82 18.64
C PHE A 357 -23.60 -1.07 17.40
N LYS A 358 -24.92 -0.95 17.23
CA LYS A 358 -25.50 -0.16 16.14
C LYS A 358 -25.07 1.31 16.24
N GLN A 359 -25.13 1.91 17.43
CA GLN A 359 -24.71 3.29 17.64
C GLN A 359 -23.21 3.48 17.42
N GLU A 360 -22.36 2.62 17.97
CA GLU A 360 -20.90 2.70 17.79
C GLU A 360 -20.50 2.56 16.32
N TYR A 361 -21.14 1.64 15.58
CA TYR A 361 -20.86 1.49 14.15
C TYR A 361 -21.29 2.73 13.34
N GLN A 362 -22.41 3.35 13.69
CA GLN A 362 -22.84 4.60 13.04
C GLN A 362 -21.87 5.76 13.31
N LYS A 363 -21.26 5.84 14.49
CA LYS A 363 -20.21 6.84 14.77
C LYS A 363 -19.03 6.69 13.81
N ILE A 364 -18.57 5.46 13.54
CA ILE A 364 -17.50 5.21 12.58
C ILE A 364 -17.94 5.62 11.16
N LYS A 365 -19.15 5.24 10.72
CA LYS A 365 -19.68 5.63 9.41
C LYS A 365 -19.73 7.14 9.22
N ASN A 366 -20.15 7.88 10.24
CA ASN A 366 -20.19 9.35 10.19
C ASN A 366 -18.77 9.92 10.03
N LYS A 367 -17.79 9.40 10.78
CA LYS A 367 -16.38 9.82 10.61
C LYS A 367 -15.84 9.51 9.21
N GLN A 368 -16.21 8.37 8.63
CA GLN A 368 -15.85 8.03 7.24
C GLN A 368 -16.43 9.00 6.22
N GLN A 369 -17.65 9.51 6.44
CA GLN A 369 -18.26 10.52 5.57
C GLN A 369 -17.55 11.87 5.70
N ILE A 370 -17.19 12.28 6.92
CA ILE A 370 -16.44 13.53 7.15
C ILE A 370 -15.06 13.46 6.48
N ALA A 371 -14.34 12.35 6.63
CA ALA A 371 -13.01 12.17 6.03
C ALA A 371 -13.04 12.30 4.49
N ARG A 372 -14.16 11.92 3.84
CA ARG A 372 -14.36 12.11 2.39
C ARG A 372 -14.41 13.57 1.99
N SER A 373 -15.11 14.39 2.76
CA SER A 373 -15.38 15.78 2.41
C SER A 373 -14.12 16.64 2.32
N TYR A 374 -13.03 16.23 2.98
CA TYR A 374 -11.76 16.97 3.01
C TYR A 374 -10.68 16.38 2.10
N LYS A 375 -10.91 15.21 1.51
CA LYS A 375 -9.97 14.53 0.62
C LYS A 375 -10.56 14.50 -0.78
N ASP A 376 -10.35 15.60 -1.51
CA ASP A 376 -10.78 15.74 -2.91
C ASP A 376 -10.46 14.45 -3.69
N LYS A 377 -11.48 13.84 -4.32
CA LYS A 377 -11.45 12.56 -5.08
C LYS A 377 -11.43 11.27 -4.23
N ASP A 378 -11.99 11.26 -3.02
CA ASP A 378 -12.14 10.04 -2.20
C ASP A 378 -13.42 9.22 -2.52
N TYR A 379 -13.56 8.79 -3.78
CA TYR A 379 -14.68 7.98 -4.26
C TYR A 379 -14.80 6.64 -3.53
N ILE A 380 -16.03 6.12 -3.43
CA ILE A 380 -16.30 4.76 -2.90
C ILE A 380 -15.86 3.71 -3.91
N PHE A 381 -16.14 3.99 -5.19
CA PHE A 381 -15.84 3.15 -6.33
C PHE A 381 -15.15 3.99 -7.40
N GLU A 382 -14.18 3.40 -8.10
CA GLU A 382 -13.50 4.09 -9.21
C GLU A 382 -14.46 4.44 -10.35
N SER A 383 -15.61 3.75 -10.45
CA SER A 383 -16.69 4.09 -11.39
C SER A 383 -17.25 5.50 -11.18
N GLN A 384 -17.29 5.99 -9.94
CA GLN A 384 -17.81 7.33 -9.62
C GLN A 384 -16.91 8.46 -10.13
N LYS A 385 -15.65 8.14 -10.46
CA LYS A 385 -14.73 9.09 -11.09
C LYS A 385 -15.09 9.37 -12.56
N TRP A 386 -15.76 8.43 -13.23
CA TRP A 386 -16.13 8.54 -14.64
C TRP A 386 -17.44 9.30 -14.86
N ASP A 387 -18.22 9.54 -13.79
CA ASP A 387 -19.49 10.29 -13.86
C ASP A 387 -19.27 11.81 -13.65
N GLU A 388 -18.06 12.23 -13.25
CA GLU A 388 -17.69 13.64 -12.99
C GLU A 388 -16.82 14.27 -14.10
N ASP A 389 -16.31 13.45 -15.04
CA ASP A 389 -15.59 13.87 -16.25
C ASP A 389 -16.54 13.83 -17.46
#